data_AF-A0A8G1H912-F1
#
_entry.id   AF-A0A8G1H912-F1
#
_cell.length_a   1.000
_cell.length_b   1.000
_cell.length_c   1.000
_cell.angle_alpha   90.00
_cell.angle_beta   90.00
_cell.angle_gamma   90.00
#
_symmetry.space_group_name_H-M   'P 1'
#
loop_
_entity.id
_entity.type
_entity.pdbx_description
1 polymer ?
#
loop_
_entity_poly.entity_id
_entity_poly.type
_entity_poly.pdbx_seq_one_letter_code
_entity_poly.pdbx_strand_id
1 'polypeptide(L)'
;MSLDPIHDRDLLDPRSRHNIHVTSRSDLRDIHEWSQDTLYQAVSAADTEDNIVVLDYGRTNIYLVDEEELEYQPPEILGVRTPPALRISSSRQFDPEGPKIVPNQSVVVSPEFDILVPAFDWDGLDEEDILPPTDRTPSSTSTGAGTGTLG
;
A
#
# COMPACT_ATOMS: atom_id res chain seq x y z
N MET A 1 4.54 -19.33 21.25
CA MET A 1 3.98 -18.01 20.93
C MET A 1 4.83 -17.46 19.81
N SER A 2 4.36 -17.60 18.57
CA SER A 2 5.03 -17.00 17.40
C SER A 2 4.67 -15.52 17.42
N LEU A 3 5.67 -14.65 17.41
CA LEU A 3 5.45 -13.26 16.99
C LEU A 3 5.26 -13.38 15.48
N ASP A 4 4.03 -13.28 15.02
CA ASP A 4 3.82 -13.11 13.58
C ASP A 4 4.60 -11.85 13.19
N PRO A 5 5.61 -11.95 12.30
CA PRO A 5 6.21 -10.76 11.73
C PRO A 5 5.06 -9.95 11.13
N ILE A 6 5.12 -8.62 11.21
CA ILE A 6 4.19 -7.77 10.45
C ILE A 6 4.24 -8.32 9.03
N HIS A 7 3.16 -9.00 8.61
CA HIS A 7 3.16 -9.66 7.32
C HIS A 7 3.25 -8.52 6.30
N ASP A 8 4.08 -8.66 5.27
CA ASP A 8 4.14 -7.75 4.11
C ASP A 8 2.73 -7.38 3.58
N ARG A 9 1.71 -8.22 3.87
CA ARG A 9 0.27 -7.97 3.70
C ARG A 9 -0.31 -6.69 4.31
N ASP A 10 0.38 -6.01 5.22
CA ASP A 10 -0.09 -4.70 5.73
C ASP A 10 0.39 -3.54 4.86
N LEU A 11 1.47 -3.71 4.07
CA LEU A 11 2.08 -2.60 3.33
C LEU A 11 1.13 -2.03 2.27
N LEU A 12 0.43 -2.91 1.57
CA LEU A 12 -0.55 -2.58 0.53
C LEU A 12 -2.00 -2.61 1.03
N ASP A 13 -2.25 -2.83 2.33
CA ASP A 13 -3.61 -2.68 2.88
C ASP A 13 -4.07 -1.23 2.63
N PRO A 14 -5.31 -0.98 2.16
CA PRO A 14 -5.79 0.38 1.89
C PRO A 14 -5.76 1.31 3.12
N ARG A 15 -5.63 0.76 4.33
CA ARG A 15 -5.49 1.52 5.59
C ARG A 15 -4.03 1.85 5.92
N SER A 16 -3.07 1.28 5.21
CA SER A 16 -1.65 1.58 5.40
C SER A 16 -1.34 2.98 4.90
N ARG A 17 -0.56 3.70 5.70
CA ARG A 17 -0.09 5.06 5.38
C ARG A 17 0.97 5.10 4.28
N HIS A 18 1.47 3.94 3.86
CA HIS A 18 2.59 3.83 2.92
C HIS A 18 2.14 3.70 1.47
N ASN A 19 0.82 3.54 1.24
CA ASN A 19 0.27 3.43 -0.09
C ASN A 19 -0.87 4.41 -0.35
N ILE A 20 -1.10 4.65 -1.63
CA ILE A 20 -2.24 5.38 -2.18
C ILE A 20 -2.86 4.47 -3.24
N HIS A 21 -4.11 4.10 -3.05
CA HIS A 21 -4.89 3.40 -4.07
C HIS A 21 -5.38 4.44 -5.08
N VAL A 22 -4.91 4.31 -6.32
CA VAL A 22 -5.15 5.30 -7.37
C VAL A 22 -6.35 4.83 -8.20
N THR A 23 -7.47 5.49 -7.96
CA THR A 23 -8.71 5.30 -8.73
C THR A 23 -8.79 6.30 -9.87
N SER A 24 -8.20 7.49 -9.67
CA SER A 24 -8.31 8.61 -10.59
C SER A 24 -7.05 9.49 -10.53
N ARG A 25 -6.88 10.37 -11.53
CA ARG A 25 -5.77 11.32 -11.56
C ARG A 25 -5.78 12.28 -10.37
N SER A 26 -6.95 12.61 -9.83
CA SER A 26 -7.09 13.50 -8.67
C SER A 26 -6.42 12.99 -7.40
N ASP A 27 -6.27 11.67 -7.27
CA ASP A 27 -5.65 11.04 -6.09
C ASP A 27 -4.15 11.38 -5.98
N LEU A 28 -3.54 11.82 -7.08
CA LEU A 28 -2.11 12.10 -7.20
C LEU A 28 -1.76 13.57 -6.94
N ARG A 29 -2.73 14.39 -6.55
CA ARG A 29 -2.56 15.86 -6.52
C ARG A 29 -1.57 16.38 -5.48
N ASP A 30 -1.38 15.63 -4.40
CA ASP A 30 -0.59 16.03 -3.24
C ASP A 30 0.86 15.50 -3.29
N ILE A 31 1.23 14.82 -4.40
CA ILE A 31 2.59 14.33 -4.68
C ILE A 31 3.26 15.34 -5.62
N HIS A 32 4.15 16.18 -5.08
CA HIS A 32 4.62 17.38 -5.78
C HIS A 32 5.94 17.20 -6.55
N GLU A 33 6.71 16.16 -6.27
CA GLU A 33 8.00 15.89 -6.92
C GLU A 33 7.87 15.52 -8.40
N TRP A 34 6.72 15.01 -8.81
CA TRP A 34 6.40 14.68 -10.20
C TRP A 34 5.10 15.33 -10.62
N SER A 35 4.92 15.51 -11.94
CA SER A 35 3.63 15.97 -12.45
C SER A 35 2.55 14.89 -12.26
N GLN A 36 1.31 15.30 -12.04
CA GLN A 36 0.17 14.37 -11.95
C GLN A 36 0.04 13.51 -13.22
N ASP A 37 0.32 14.08 -14.39
CA ASP A 37 0.26 13.35 -15.66
C ASP A 37 1.35 12.27 -15.73
N THR A 38 2.56 12.55 -15.26
CA THR A 38 3.67 11.58 -15.17
C THR A 38 3.31 10.43 -14.24
N LEU A 39 2.80 10.74 -13.04
CA LEU A 39 2.41 9.72 -12.07
C LEU A 39 1.25 8.87 -12.60
N TYR A 40 0.25 9.50 -13.23
CA TYR A 40 -0.89 8.80 -13.80
C TYR A 40 -0.47 7.86 -14.95
N GLN A 41 0.49 8.28 -15.78
CA GLN A 41 1.07 7.43 -16.82
C GLN A 41 1.82 6.23 -16.22
N ALA A 42 2.59 6.43 -15.15
CA ALA A 42 3.29 5.35 -14.47
C ALA A 42 2.33 4.32 -13.88
N VAL A 43 1.26 4.78 -13.20
CA VAL A 43 0.22 3.90 -12.62
C VAL A 43 -0.52 3.14 -13.72
N SER A 44 -0.87 3.81 -14.83
CA SER A 44 -1.53 3.15 -15.97
C SER A 44 -0.64 2.08 -16.63
N ALA A 45 0.68 2.33 -16.69
CA ALA A 45 1.64 1.36 -17.19
C ALA A 45 1.82 0.18 -16.22
N ALA A 46 1.77 0.44 -14.91
CA ALA A 46 1.83 -0.60 -13.89
C ALA A 46 0.61 -1.53 -13.95
N ASP A 47 -0.60 -0.94 -14.05
CA ASP A 47 -1.87 -1.65 -14.19
C ASP A 47 -1.90 -2.64 -15.37
N THR A 48 -1.37 -2.22 -16.53
CA THR A 48 -1.31 -3.06 -17.73
C THR A 48 -0.49 -4.33 -17.52
N GLU A 49 0.42 -4.34 -16.54
CA GLU A 49 1.35 -5.42 -16.26
C GLU A 49 1.16 -6.04 -14.87
N ASP A 50 -0.01 -5.83 -14.23
CA ASP A 50 -0.31 -6.30 -12.88
C ASP A 50 0.73 -5.88 -11.81
N ASN A 51 1.35 -4.72 -12.02
CA ASN A 51 2.40 -4.16 -11.18
C ASN A 51 1.87 -3.01 -10.31
N ILE A 52 2.67 -2.63 -9.32
CA ILE A 52 2.52 -1.41 -8.52
C ILE A 52 3.65 -0.42 -8.82
N VAL A 53 3.47 0.83 -8.37
CA VAL A 53 4.47 1.89 -8.51
C VAL A 53 5.11 2.20 -7.17
N VAL A 54 6.44 2.28 -7.11
CA VAL A 54 7.19 2.78 -5.96
C VAL A 54 7.87 4.09 -6.33
N LEU A 55 7.66 5.12 -5.50
CA LEU A 55 8.28 6.43 -5.62
C LEU A 55 9.54 6.49 -4.75
N ASP A 56 10.71 6.73 -5.36
CA ASP A 56 11.97 6.98 -4.66
C ASP A 56 12.27 8.49 -4.70
N TYR A 57 11.84 9.18 -3.65
CA TYR A 57 12.04 10.63 -3.50
C TYR A 57 13.52 11.01 -3.43
N GLY A 58 14.36 10.17 -2.82
CA GLY A 58 15.79 10.44 -2.65
C GLY A 58 16.57 10.48 -3.96
N ARG A 59 16.12 9.74 -4.97
CA ARG A 59 16.72 9.72 -6.32
C ARG A 59 15.84 10.36 -7.39
N THR A 60 14.62 10.74 -7.03
CA THR A 60 13.60 11.20 -7.98
C THR A 60 13.32 10.16 -9.07
N ASN A 61 13.26 8.89 -8.67
CA ASN A 61 12.96 7.76 -9.55
C ASN A 61 11.56 7.20 -9.29
N ILE A 62 10.96 6.64 -10.35
CA ILE A 62 9.69 5.92 -10.30
C ILE A 62 9.98 4.47 -10.72
N TYR A 63 9.56 3.50 -9.93
CA TYR A 63 9.76 2.08 -10.22
C TYR A 63 8.42 1.37 -10.40
N LEU A 64 8.33 0.52 -11.43
CA LEU A 64 7.26 -0.48 -11.60
C LEU A 64 7.77 -1.80 -11.04
N VAL A 65 6.99 -2.39 -10.15
CA VAL A 65 7.41 -3.51 -9.32
C VAL A 65 6.26 -4.51 -9.20
N ASP A 66 6.58 -5.79 -9.19
CA ASP A 66 5.64 -6.85 -8.81
C ASP A 66 5.49 -6.84 -7.28
N GLU A 67 4.28 -6.95 -6.76
CA GLU A 67 4.01 -7.00 -5.32
C GLU A 67 4.86 -8.05 -4.60
N GLU A 68 5.06 -9.22 -5.21
CA GLU A 68 5.81 -10.34 -4.61
C GLU A 68 7.31 -10.03 -4.46
N GLU A 69 7.81 -8.99 -5.14
CA GLU A 69 9.21 -8.58 -5.14
C GLU A 69 9.52 -7.50 -4.07
N LEU A 70 8.52 -7.09 -3.27
CA LEU A 70 8.65 -6.12 -2.19
C LEU A 70 8.93 -6.77 -0.83
N GLU A 71 9.86 -6.17 -0.09
CA GLU A 71 10.13 -6.50 1.31
C GLU A 71 10.27 -5.21 2.13
N TYR A 72 9.34 -4.96 3.05
CA TYR A 72 9.42 -3.79 3.93
C TYR A 72 10.38 -4.01 5.09
N GLN A 73 11.29 -3.05 5.29
CA GLN A 73 12.24 -3.04 6.38
C GLN A 73 11.86 -1.93 7.39
N PRO A 74 11.29 -2.30 8.55
CA PRO A 74 10.86 -1.33 9.55
C PRO A 74 12.07 -0.60 10.18
N PRO A 75 11.85 0.62 10.73
CA PRO A 75 12.92 1.47 11.25
C PRO A 75 13.62 0.98 12.54
N GLU A 76 13.25 -0.18 13.07
CA GLU A 76 13.83 -0.70 14.31
C GLU A 76 14.32 -2.13 14.15
N ILE A 77 15.64 -2.29 14.11
CA ILE A 77 16.31 -3.59 14.27
C ILE A 77 17.22 -3.50 15.49
N LEU A 78 16.90 -4.29 16.53
CA LEU A 78 17.76 -4.54 17.68
C LEU A 78 18.29 -3.27 18.41
N GLY A 79 17.44 -2.27 18.62
CA GLY A 79 17.78 -1.07 19.39
C GLY A 79 18.62 -0.03 18.64
N VAL A 80 18.89 -0.25 17.35
CA VAL A 80 19.46 0.75 16.45
C VAL A 80 18.33 1.35 15.62
N ARG A 81 18.17 2.68 15.69
CA ARG A 81 17.18 3.40 14.86
C ARG A 81 17.74 3.51 13.44
N THR A 82 17.20 2.70 12.53
CA THR A 82 17.44 2.83 11.09
C THR A 82 16.25 3.57 10.45
N PRO A 83 16.43 4.28 9.34
CA PRO A 83 15.28 4.74 8.58
C PRO A 83 14.48 3.54 8.05
N PRO A 84 13.18 3.71 7.76
CA PRO A 84 12.44 2.70 7.03
C PRO A 84 13.07 2.52 5.64
N ALA A 85 12.98 1.31 5.11
CA ALA A 85 13.42 1.01 3.76
C ALA A 85 12.48 0.02 3.09
N LEU A 86 12.43 0.07 1.77
CA LEU A 86 11.74 -0.89 0.92
C LEU A 86 12.79 -1.56 0.04
N ARG A 87 12.97 -2.87 0.20
CA ARG A 87 13.79 -3.66 -0.71
C ARG A 87 12.91 -4.14 -1.85
N ILE A 88 13.42 -3.95 -3.06
CA ILE A 88 12.81 -4.40 -4.30
C ILE A 88 13.78 -5.39 -4.95
N SER A 89 13.36 -6.63 -5.12
CA SER A 89 14.22 -7.70 -5.65
C SER A 89 14.35 -7.62 -7.19
N SER A 90 13.30 -7.20 -7.88
CA SER A 90 13.29 -6.92 -9.31
C SER A 90 12.47 -5.66 -9.60
N SER A 91 13.03 -4.71 -10.37
CA SER A 91 12.35 -3.44 -10.66
C SER A 91 12.52 -3.03 -12.10
N ARG A 92 11.59 -2.21 -12.58
CA ARG A 92 11.78 -1.49 -13.84
C ARG A 92 11.59 -0.02 -13.59
N GLN A 93 12.54 0.79 -14.01
CA GLN A 93 12.43 2.23 -13.82
C GLN A 93 11.57 2.82 -14.92
N PHE A 94 10.59 3.62 -14.51
CA PHE A 94 9.80 4.46 -15.40
C PHE A 94 10.59 5.73 -15.70
N ASP A 95 10.70 6.07 -16.99
CA ASP A 95 11.29 7.32 -17.46
C ASP A 95 10.18 8.37 -17.64
N PRO A 96 10.19 9.47 -16.87
CA PRO A 96 9.19 10.53 -16.97
C PRO A 96 9.35 11.38 -18.25
N GLU A 97 10.52 11.40 -18.88
CA GLU A 97 10.81 12.16 -20.10
C GLU A 97 10.39 11.42 -21.39
N GLY A 98 9.91 10.19 -21.27
CA GLY A 98 9.34 9.45 -22.39
C GLY A 98 9.13 7.97 -22.10
N PRO A 99 8.40 7.24 -22.96
CA PRO A 99 8.01 5.86 -22.69
C PRO A 99 9.20 4.91 -22.88
N LYS A 100 10.04 4.80 -21.86
CA LYS A 100 11.03 3.72 -21.75
C LYS A 100 11.04 3.20 -20.34
N ILE A 101 10.46 2.02 -20.20
CA ILE A 101 10.68 1.17 -19.05
C ILE A 101 12.12 0.66 -19.16
N VAL A 102 13.00 1.12 -18.27
CA VAL A 102 14.40 0.70 -18.23
C VAL A 102 14.54 -0.50 -17.28
N PRO A 103 15.13 -1.62 -17.72
CA PRO A 103 15.38 -2.76 -16.84
C PRO A 103 16.37 -2.36 -15.74
N ASN A 104 15.99 -2.54 -14.47
CA ASN A 104 16.87 -2.34 -13.33
C ASN A 104 16.95 -3.63 -12.48
N GLN A 105 18.09 -3.83 -11.82
CA GLN A 105 18.27 -4.92 -10.86
C GLN A 105 17.78 -4.49 -9.47
N SER A 106 17.84 -5.40 -8.50
CA SER A 106 17.42 -5.15 -7.12
C SER A 106 17.85 -3.78 -6.58
N VAL A 107 16.92 -3.07 -5.95
CA VAL A 107 17.13 -1.73 -5.40
C VAL A 107 16.60 -1.65 -3.98
N VAL A 108 17.19 -0.79 -3.16
CA VAL A 108 16.66 -0.42 -1.85
C VAL A 108 16.31 1.06 -1.89
N VAL A 109 15.07 1.37 -1.50
CA VAL A 109 14.52 2.73 -1.42
C VAL A 109 14.42 3.13 0.05
N SER A 110 14.96 4.28 0.41
CA SER A 110 15.03 4.78 1.79
C SER A 110 15.51 6.24 1.77
N PRO A 111 15.12 7.10 2.75
CA PRO A 111 14.18 6.84 3.84
C PRO A 111 12.72 7.11 3.48
N GLU A 112 12.48 7.82 2.39
CA GLU A 112 11.15 8.32 2.01
C GLU A 112 10.73 7.64 0.71
N PHE A 113 9.53 7.07 0.74
CA PHE A 113 8.88 6.45 -0.41
C PHE A 113 7.38 6.38 -0.17
N ASP A 114 6.64 6.40 -1.26
CA ASP A 114 5.22 6.06 -1.31
C ASP A 114 5.00 4.97 -2.35
N ILE A 115 3.93 4.20 -2.17
CA ILE A 115 3.53 3.14 -3.09
C ILE A 115 2.20 3.55 -3.73
N LEU A 116 2.13 3.60 -5.05
CA LEU A 116 0.88 3.81 -5.77
C LEU A 116 0.37 2.46 -6.27
N VAL A 117 -0.83 2.09 -5.83
CA VAL A 117 -1.48 0.83 -6.18
C VAL A 117 -2.56 1.15 -7.21
N PRO A 118 -2.50 0.58 -8.43
CA PRO A 118 -3.61 0.71 -9.38
C PRO A 118 -4.91 0.18 -8.78
N ALA A 119 -5.94 1.01 -8.77
CA ALA A 119 -7.25 0.69 -8.24
C ALA A 119 -8.36 1.20 -9.17
N PHE A 120 -8.11 1.20 -10.49
CA PHE A 120 -9.04 1.73 -11.49
C PHE A 120 -10.38 0.98 -11.50
N ASP A 121 -10.38 -0.31 -11.15
CA ASP A 121 -11.61 -1.10 -11.01
C ASP A 121 -12.50 -0.68 -9.83
N TRP A 122 -12.01 0.17 -8.93
CA TRP A 122 -12.79 0.72 -7.83
C TRP A 122 -13.54 1.99 -8.24
N ASP A 123 -13.21 2.56 -9.41
CA ASP A 123 -13.91 3.72 -9.97
C ASP A 123 -15.35 3.30 -10.32
N GLY A 124 -16.30 3.66 -9.45
CA GLY A 124 -17.72 3.29 -9.55
C GLY A 124 -18.26 2.41 -8.42
N LEU A 125 -17.44 2.05 -7.42
CA LEU A 125 -17.95 1.53 -6.15
C LEU A 125 -18.39 2.72 -5.29
N ASP A 126 -19.70 2.86 -5.06
CA ASP A 126 -20.23 3.91 -4.19
C ASP A 126 -19.97 3.55 -2.71
N GLU A 127 -20.08 4.51 -1.79
CA GLU A 127 -20.00 4.26 -0.32
C GLU A 127 -20.98 3.16 0.14
N GLU A 128 -22.04 2.89 -0.63
CA GLU A 128 -23.04 1.84 -0.38
C GLU A 128 -22.57 0.44 -0.83
N ASP A 129 -21.60 0.34 -1.74
CA ASP A 129 -21.00 -0.93 -2.19
C ASP A 129 -19.89 -1.43 -1.24
N ILE A 130 -19.38 -0.54 -0.40
CA ILE A 130 -18.44 -0.88 0.67
C ILE A 130 -19.26 -1.48 1.81
N LEU A 131 -19.20 -2.81 1.99
CA LEU A 131 -19.86 -3.51 3.09
C LEU A 131 -19.68 -2.72 4.41
N PRO A 132 -20.76 -2.44 5.17
CA PRO A 132 -20.64 -1.61 6.36
C PRO A 132 -19.62 -2.24 7.31
N PRO A 133 -18.81 -1.43 8.02
CA PRO A 133 -17.91 -1.95 9.02
C PRO A 133 -18.72 -2.86 9.92
N THR A 134 -18.32 -4.13 10.02
CA THR A 134 -18.88 -5.01 11.04
C THR A 134 -18.37 -4.48 12.37
N ASP A 135 -19.06 -3.50 12.92
CA ASP A 135 -19.03 -3.22 14.33
C ASP A 135 -19.29 -4.58 14.99
N ARG A 136 -18.23 -5.14 15.57
CA ARG A 136 -18.35 -6.30 16.43
C ARG A 136 -19.21 -5.84 17.60
N THR A 137 -20.52 -6.01 17.48
CA THR A 137 -21.41 -5.98 18.62
C THR A 137 -20.76 -6.89 19.66
N PRO A 138 -20.39 -6.39 20.85
CA PRO A 138 -19.91 -7.26 21.89
C PRO A 138 -21.04 -8.24 22.14
N SER A 139 -20.78 -9.51 21.83
CA SER A 139 -21.70 -10.61 22.11
C SER A 139 -21.91 -10.57 23.62
N SER A 140 -23.06 -10.03 24.05
CA SER A 140 -23.46 -10.03 25.43
C SER A 140 -23.70 -11.48 25.79
N THR A 141 -22.66 -12.11 26.34
CA THR A 141 -22.71 -13.39 26.99
C THR A 141 -23.77 -13.31 28.09
N SER A 142 -24.95 -13.85 27.80
CA SER A 142 -25.96 -14.16 28.81
C SER A 142 -25.35 -15.16 29.79
N THR A 143 -24.82 -14.65 30.89
CA THR A 143 -24.45 -15.43 32.08
C THR A 143 -25.49 -15.12 33.16
N GLY A 144 -26.21 -16.14 33.59
CA GLY A 144 -27.53 -16.01 34.22
C GLY A 144 -27.57 -15.79 35.73
N ALA A 145 -28.78 -15.87 36.28
CA ALA A 145 -29.11 -16.34 37.63
C ALA A 145 -30.63 -16.41 37.77
N GLY A 146 -31.14 -17.55 38.24
CA GLY A 146 -32.56 -17.73 38.53
C GLY A 146 -33.02 -16.96 39.77
N THR A 147 -34.32 -16.72 39.84
CA THR A 147 -35.07 -16.63 41.11
C THR A 147 -36.55 -16.91 40.80
N GLY A 148 -37.16 -17.78 41.61
CA GLY A 148 -38.45 -18.40 41.34
C GLY A 148 -39.65 -17.47 41.47
N THR A 149 -40.83 -18.00 41.12
CA THR A 149 -42.11 -17.39 41.46
C THR A 149 -43.07 -18.49 41.91
N LEU A 150 -43.61 -18.28 43.10
CA LEU A 150 -44.70 -19.04 43.72
C LEU A 150 -46.01 -18.85 42.95
N GLY A 151 -46.78 -19.92 42.83
CA GLY A 151 -48.18 -19.96 42.43
C GLY A 151 -48.81 -21.27 42.85
#